data_AF-A0A3M2E7H9-F1
#
_entry.id   AF-A0A3M2E7H9-F1
#
_cell.length_a   1.000
_cell.length_b   1.000
_cell.length_c   1.000
_cell.angle_alpha   90.00
_cell.angle_beta   90.00
_cell.angle_gamma   90.00
#
_symmetry.space_group_name_H-M   'P 1'
#
loop_
_entity.id
_entity.type
_entity.pdbx_description
1 polymer ?
#
loop_
_entity_poly.entity_id
_entity_poly.type
_entity_poly.pdbx_seq_one_letter_code
_entity_poly.pdbx_strand_id
1 'polypeptide(L)'
;MEQAAVTAVALYTGLLALVGIWLALHVGRLRGQLRIFIGDGGHPRMIRAMRGQANFVESVPMALLLMLLAALLGAPVWLLHAGGIAPVAGRILHGMHFMAEDAPRWQRAAGAGLTMLVLALGGIGVVAHALARMF
;
A
#
# COMPACT_ATOMS: atom_id res chain seq x y z
N MET A 1 18.79 -18.67 -2.87
CA MET A 1 18.61 -17.21 -3.01
C MET A 1 17.20 -16.85 -3.46
N GLU A 2 16.67 -17.48 -4.50
CA GLU A 2 15.34 -17.21 -5.07
C GLU A 2 14.19 -17.35 -4.05
N GLN A 3 14.26 -18.39 -3.21
CA GLN A 3 13.25 -18.65 -2.17
C GLN A 3 13.19 -17.53 -1.12
N ALA A 4 14.34 -17.00 -0.68
CA ALA A 4 14.38 -15.92 0.31
C ALA A 4 13.78 -14.62 -0.22
N ALA A 5 13.96 -14.31 -1.50
CA ALA A 5 13.40 -13.14 -2.15
C ALA A 5 11.86 -13.21 -2.19
N VAL A 6 11.30 -14.34 -2.64
CA VAL A 6 9.86 -14.56 -2.67
C VAL A 6 9.27 -14.60 -1.25
N THR A 7 9.97 -15.20 -0.28
CA THR A 7 9.56 -15.18 1.14
C THR A 7 9.49 -13.75 1.70
N ALA A 8 10.42 -12.86 1.33
CA ALA A 8 10.35 -11.46 1.72
C ALA A 8 9.08 -10.80 1.16
N VAL A 9 8.77 -11.00 -0.13
CA VAL A 9 7.53 -10.47 -0.74
C VAL A 9 6.28 -11.03 -0.06
N ALA A 10 6.27 -12.32 0.27
CA ALA A 10 5.16 -12.97 0.96
C ALA A 10 4.91 -12.36 2.34
N LEU A 11 5.97 -12.09 3.11
CA LEU A 11 5.88 -11.42 4.41
C LEU A 11 5.17 -10.06 4.29
N TYR A 12 5.64 -9.20 3.38
CA TYR A 12 5.05 -7.87 3.22
C TYR A 12 3.65 -7.89 2.63
N THR A 13 3.36 -8.83 1.73
CA THR A 13 2.00 -9.10 1.25
C THR A 13 1.05 -9.39 2.42
N GLY A 14 1.45 -10.30 3.32
CA GLY A 14 0.65 -10.65 4.50
C GLY A 14 0.44 -9.45 5.43
N LEU A 15 1.50 -8.70 5.75
CA LEU A 15 1.42 -7.51 6.59
C LEU A 15 0.49 -6.45 5.98
N LEU A 16 0.61 -6.18 4.68
CA LEU A 16 -0.26 -5.22 4.00
C LEU A 16 -1.70 -5.71 3.93
N ALA A 17 -1.96 -7.01 3.75
CA ALA A 17 -3.31 -7.56 3.83
C ALA A 17 -3.96 -7.28 5.19
N LEU A 18 -3.22 -7.45 6.30
CA LEU A 18 -3.71 -7.12 7.64
C LEU A 18 -4.02 -5.62 7.79
N VAL A 19 -3.19 -4.73 7.24
CA VAL A 19 -3.48 -3.28 7.20
C VAL A 19 -4.74 -2.99 6.38
N GLY A 20 -4.93 -3.67 5.24
CA GLY A 20 -6.13 -3.54 4.41
C GLY A 20 -7.40 -3.97 5.16
N ILE A 21 -7.36 -5.09 5.89
CA ILE A 21 -8.46 -5.55 6.74
C ILE A 21 -8.77 -4.52 7.82
N TRP A 22 -7.76 -3.97 8.48
CA TRP A 22 -7.94 -2.95 9.50
C TRP A 22 -8.64 -1.70 8.95
N LEU A 23 -8.25 -1.20 7.78
CA LEU A 23 -8.93 -0.08 7.11
C LEU A 23 -10.38 -0.41 6.74
N ALA A 24 -10.64 -1.61 6.21
CA ALA A 24 -11.98 -2.06 5.87
C ALA A 24 -12.90 -2.16 7.10
N LEU A 25 -12.39 -2.70 8.21
CA LEU A 25 -13.11 -2.76 9.49
C LEU A 25 -13.39 -1.36 10.04
N HIS A 26 -12.45 -0.42 9.92
CA HIS A 26 -12.67 0.97 10.31
C HIS A 26 -13.82 1.61 9.53
N VAL A 27 -13.83 1.48 8.20
CA VAL A 27 -14.91 1.97 7.34
C VAL A 27 -16.25 1.32 7.68
N GLY A 28 -16.27 -0.01 7.89
CA GLY A 28 -17.48 -0.74 8.28
C GLY A 28 -18.06 -0.30 9.62
N ARG A 29 -17.21 -0.09 10.64
CA ARG A 29 -17.64 0.44 11.94
C ARG A 29 -18.22 1.85 11.80
N LEU A 30 -17.57 2.70 11.00
CA LEU A 30 -18.02 4.07 10.79
C LEU A 30 -19.37 4.13 10.05
N ARG A 31 -19.63 3.22 9.10
CA ARG A 31 -20.95 3.07 8.45
C ARG A 31 -22.06 2.84 9.47
N GLY A 32 -21.85 1.88 10.39
CA GLY A 32 -22.82 1.57 11.43
C GLY A 32 -23.07 2.75 12.36
N GLN A 33 -22.01 3.43 12.79
CA GLN A 33 -22.10 4.61 13.67
C GLN A 33 -22.85 5.77 13.01
N LEU A 34 -22.62 6.02 11.73
CA LEU A 34 -23.23 7.12 10.99
C LEU A 34 -24.56 6.72 10.32
N ARG A 35 -24.98 5.46 10.45
CA ARG A 35 -26.17 4.88 9.78
C ARG A 35 -26.16 5.07 8.25
N ILE A 36 -24.98 4.98 7.63
CA ILE A 36 -24.79 5.13 6.18
C ILE A 36 -24.70 3.75 5.52
N PHE A 37 -25.74 3.37 4.77
CA PHE A 37 -25.80 2.05 4.11
C PHE A 37 -24.84 1.94 2.92
N ILE A 38 -24.91 2.88 1.96
CA ILE A 38 -24.06 2.94 0.75
C ILE A 38 -23.53 4.36 0.57
N GLY A 39 -22.37 4.49 -0.08
CA GLY A 39 -21.72 5.78 -0.31
C GLY A 39 -21.18 6.41 0.98
N ASP A 40 -21.03 7.73 0.97
CA ASP A 40 -20.49 8.52 2.08
C ASP A 40 -21.53 9.36 2.84
N GLY A 41 -22.77 9.42 2.35
CA GLY A 41 -23.87 10.14 2.99
C GLY A 41 -23.63 11.65 3.18
N GLY A 42 -22.67 12.25 2.47
CA GLY A 42 -22.24 13.62 2.68
C GLY A 42 -21.43 13.83 3.96
N HIS A 43 -21.09 12.76 4.69
CA HIS A 43 -20.44 12.88 6.00
C HIS A 43 -18.92 12.98 5.87
N PRO A 44 -18.26 14.07 6.31
CA PRO A 44 -16.82 14.28 6.10
C PRO A 44 -15.93 13.14 6.63
N ARG A 45 -16.26 12.59 7.82
CA ARG A 45 -15.55 11.42 8.38
C ARG A 45 -15.62 10.20 7.46
N MET A 46 -16.77 9.94 6.85
CA MET A 46 -16.97 8.79 5.96
C MET A 46 -16.21 8.97 4.65
N ILE A 47 -16.25 10.17 4.07
CA ILE A 47 -15.48 10.54 2.87
C ILE A 47 -13.98 10.29 3.09
N ARG A 48 -13.45 10.75 4.22
CA ARG A 48 -12.04 10.55 4.59
C ARG A 48 -11.69 9.07 4.72
N ALA A 49 -12.48 8.31 5.49
CA ALA A 49 -12.23 6.89 5.71
C ALA A 49 -12.27 6.09 4.39
N MET A 50 -13.26 6.36 3.53
CA MET A 50 -13.37 5.74 2.20
C MET A 50 -12.17 6.07 1.31
N ARG A 51 -11.68 7.32 1.30
CA ARG A 51 -10.47 7.66 0.54
C ARG A 51 -9.23 6.98 1.10
N GLY A 52 -9.11 6.83 2.42
CA GLY A 52 -8.04 6.06 3.04
C GLY A 52 -7.99 4.61 2.51
N GLN A 53 -9.14 3.94 2.49
CA GLN A 53 -9.27 2.57 1.96
C GLN A 53 -9.05 2.52 0.43
N ALA A 54 -9.65 3.44 -0.33
CA ALA A 54 -9.50 3.51 -1.79
C ALA A 54 -8.03 3.67 -2.20
N ASN A 55 -7.32 4.63 -1.59
CA ASN A 55 -5.90 4.85 -1.85
C ASN A 55 -5.06 3.60 -1.55
N PHE A 56 -5.45 2.78 -0.57
CA PHE A 56 -4.75 1.53 -0.25
C PHE A 56 -4.93 0.52 -1.39
N VAL A 57 -6.17 0.25 -1.80
CA VAL A 57 -6.46 -0.74 -2.85
C VAL A 57 -6.01 -0.29 -4.24
N GLU A 58 -5.93 1.01 -4.50
CA GLU A 58 -5.46 1.58 -5.77
C GLU A 58 -3.96 1.37 -5.99
N SER A 59 -3.13 1.37 -4.93
CA SER A 59 -1.67 1.36 -5.07
C SER A 59 -0.98 0.10 -4.57
N VAL A 60 -1.46 -0.48 -3.47
CA VAL A 60 -0.75 -1.58 -2.78
C VAL A 60 -0.69 -2.87 -3.61
N PRO A 61 -1.78 -3.32 -4.27
CA PRO A 61 -1.72 -4.51 -5.11
C PRO A 61 -0.68 -4.39 -6.23
N MET A 62 -0.59 -3.23 -6.88
CA MET A 62 0.39 -2.99 -7.94
C MET A 62 1.82 -2.98 -7.38
N ALA A 63 2.04 -2.38 -6.21
CA ALA A 63 3.36 -2.38 -5.55
C ALA A 63 3.82 -3.80 -5.22
N LEU A 64 2.92 -4.64 -4.68
CA LEU A 64 3.21 -6.05 -4.39
C LEU A 64 3.49 -6.86 -5.65
N LEU A 65 2.75 -6.61 -6.73
CA LEU A 65 3.00 -7.26 -8.02
C LEU A 65 4.38 -6.90 -8.57
N LEU A 66 4.76 -5.62 -8.54
CA LEU A 66 6.08 -5.17 -8.97
C LEU A 66 7.20 -5.77 -8.10
N MET A 67 7.00 -5.86 -6.79
CA MET A 67 7.96 -6.53 -5.90
C MET A 67 8.11 -8.02 -6.21
N LEU A 68 7.00 -8.72 -6.50
CA LEU A 68 7.04 -10.12 -6.89
C LEU A 68 7.79 -10.31 -8.20
N LEU A 69 7.48 -9.50 -9.22
CA LEU A 69 8.18 -9.55 -10.50
C LEU A 69 9.68 -9.24 -10.33
N ALA A 70 10.02 -8.23 -9.53
CA ALA A 70 11.42 -7.93 -9.22
C ALA A 70 12.12 -9.13 -8.55
N ALA A 71 11.47 -9.81 -7.60
CA ALA A 71 12.00 -11.02 -6.96
C ALA A 71 12.26 -12.14 -7.99
N LEU A 72 11.30 -12.41 -8.87
CA LEU A 72 11.40 -13.42 -9.93
C LEU A 72 12.45 -13.06 -11.00
N LEU A 73 12.72 -11.77 -11.19
CA LEU A 73 13.77 -11.28 -12.08
C LEU A 73 15.17 -11.28 -11.44
N GLY A 74 15.28 -11.67 -10.16
CA GLY A 74 16.54 -11.83 -9.44
C GLY A 74 16.97 -10.61 -8.63
N ALA A 75 16.04 -9.74 -8.24
CA ALA A 75 16.34 -8.61 -7.37
C ALA A 75 16.94 -9.09 -6.03
N PRO A 76 17.92 -8.36 -5.48
CA PRO A 76 18.53 -8.75 -4.21
C PRO A 76 17.54 -8.60 -3.05
N VAL A 77 17.58 -9.53 -2.10
CA VAL A 77 16.63 -9.63 -0.99
C VAL A 77 16.53 -8.34 -0.16
N TRP A 78 17.65 -7.63 0.05
CA TRP A 78 17.65 -6.37 0.80
C TRP A 78 16.79 -5.28 0.12
N LEU A 79 16.73 -5.26 -1.21
CA LEU A 79 15.92 -4.30 -1.97
C LEU A 79 14.43 -4.60 -1.79
N LEU A 80 14.06 -5.88 -1.68
CA LEU A 80 12.69 -6.30 -1.40
C LEU A 80 12.28 -5.97 0.03
N HIS A 81 13.19 -6.08 1.00
CA HIS A 81 12.93 -5.59 2.35
C HIS A 81 12.70 -4.07 2.39
N ALA A 82 13.55 -3.29 1.72
CA ALA A 82 13.35 -1.85 1.61
C ALA A 82 12.00 -1.50 0.94
N GLY A 83 11.70 -2.17 -0.18
CA GLY A 83 10.46 -2.02 -0.94
C GLY A 83 9.21 -2.45 -0.18
N GLY A 84 9.32 -3.33 0.82
CA GLY A 84 8.21 -3.78 1.65
C GLY A 84 8.01 -2.98 2.95
N ILE A 85 9.10 -2.60 3.62
CA ILE A 85 9.04 -1.80 4.86
C ILE A 85 8.45 -0.41 4.59
N ALA A 86 8.90 0.25 3.53
CA ALA A 86 8.47 1.60 3.17
C ALA A 86 6.93 1.73 3.00
N PRO A 87 6.24 0.89 2.20
CA PRO A 87 4.80 0.94 2.08
C PRO A 87 4.08 0.45 3.34
N VAL A 88 4.59 -0.53 4.09
CA VAL A 88 3.94 -0.92 5.37
C VAL A 88 3.91 0.26 6.35
N ALA A 89 5.07 0.88 6.60
CA ALA A 89 5.17 2.04 7.50
C ALA A 89 4.33 3.22 6.97
N GLY A 90 4.46 3.51 5.67
CA GLY A 90 3.69 4.56 5.01
C GLY A 90 2.18 4.36 5.11
N ARG A 91 1.68 3.13 5.00
CA ARG A 91 0.23 2.83 5.03
C ARG A 91 -0.36 2.83 6.42
N ILE A 92 0.41 2.47 7.44
CA ILE A 92 -0.01 2.65 8.84
C ILE A 92 -0.16 4.14 9.14
N LEU A 93 0.86 4.96 8.81
CA LEU A 93 0.83 6.40 9.02
C LEU A 93 -0.28 7.09 8.19
N HIS A 94 -0.46 6.68 6.93
CA HIS A 94 -1.51 7.19 6.06
C HIS A 94 -2.91 6.80 6.54
N GLY A 95 -3.08 5.57 7.03
CA GLY A 95 -4.34 5.12 7.63
C GLY A 95 -4.70 5.93 8.86
N MET A 96 -3.73 6.17 9.76
CA MET A 96 -3.90 7.03 10.94
C MET A 96 -4.35 8.44 10.58
N HIS A 97 -3.84 9.01 9.48
CA HIS A 97 -4.24 10.32 9.01
C HIS A 97 -5.75 10.41 8.68
N PHE A 98 -6.33 9.38 8.08
CA PHE A 98 -7.76 9.40 7.73
C PHE A 98 -8.69 9.10 8.91
N MET A 99 -8.16 8.57 10.01
CA MET A 99 -8.93 8.28 11.22
C MET A 99 -9.02 9.45 12.20
N ALA A 100 -8.11 10.43 12.11
CA ALA A 100 -8.11 11.62 12.97
C ALA A 100 -8.59 12.87 12.20
N GLU A 101 -9.39 13.70 12.85
CA GLU A 101 -9.93 14.93 12.25
C GLU A 101 -8.86 16.00 12.02
N ASP A 102 -7.92 16.13 12.96
CA ASP A 102 -6.84 17.12 12.93
C ASP A 102 -5.50 16.52 12.47
N ALA A 103 -5.56 15.45 11.66
CA ALA A 103 -4.35 14.77 11.24
C ALA A 103 -3.45 15.70 10.40
N PRO A 104 -2.15 15.81 10.74
CA PRO A 104 -1.22 16.64 9.98
C PRO A 104 -1.14 16.24 8.50
N ARG A 105 -1.19 17.22 7.60
CA ARG A 105 -1.14 17.02 6.14
C ARG A 105 0.11 16.26 5.67
N TRP A 106 1.22 16.35 6.43
CA TRP A 106 2.46 15.65 6.12
C TRP A 106 2.32 14.12 6.22
N GLN A 107 1.42 13.60 7.08
CA GLN A 107 1.20 12.15 7.23
C GLN A 107 0.59 11.54 5.96
N ARG A 108 -0.29 12.30 5.29
CA ARG A 108 -0.82 11.93 3.98
C ARG A 108 0.27 11.92 2.92
N ALA A 109 1.06 13.00 2.85
CA ALA A 109 2.11 13.15 1.85
C ALA A 109 3.22 12.10 1.99
N ALA A 110 3.71 11.87 3.21
CA ALA A 110 4.76 10.90 3.48
C ALA A 110 4.29 9.46 3.19
N GLY A 111 3.09 9.09 3.65
CA GLY A 111 2.56 7.75 3.45
C GLY A 111 2.25 7.41 1.98
N ALA A 112 1.70 8.37 1.23
CA ALA A 112 1.48 8.21 -0.20
C ALA A 112 2.81 8.22 -0.99
N GLY A 113 3.73 9.12 -0.65
CA GLY A 113 5.02 9.27 -1.31
C GLY A 113 5.87 8.00 -1.28
N LEU A 114 5.92 7.31 -0.13
CA LEU A 114 6.64 6.04 0.00
C LEU A 114 6.09 4.94 -0.91
N THR A 115 4.76 4.85 -1.06
CA THR A 115 4.20 3.85 -1.98
C THR A 115 4.41 4.24 -3.45
N MET A 116 4.29 5.53 -3.77
CA MET A 116 4.54 6.03 -5.13
C MET A 116 5.99 5.82 -5.56
N LEU A 117 6.95 5.95 -4.63
CA LEU A 117 8.35 5.67 -4.90
C LEU A 117 8.57 4.19 -5.27
N VAL A 118 7.96 3.26 -4.52
CA VAL A 118 8.05 1.82 -4.84
C VAL A 118 7.42 1.52 -6.19
N LEU A 119 6.28 2.14 -6.53
CA LEU A 119 5.66 1.98 -7.85
C LEU A 119 6.56 2.51 -8.97
N ALA A 120 7.13 3.70 -8.81
CA ALA A 120 7.99 4.31 -9.82
C ALA A 120 9.27 3.50 -10.03
N LEU A 121 10.02 3.22 -8.96
CA LEU A 121 11.29 2.49 -9.05
C LEU A 121 11.07 1.03 -9.46
N GLY A 122 10.04 0.37 -8.92
CA GLY A 122 9.67 -0.99 -9.29
C GLY A 122 9.25 -1.09 -10.75
N GLY A 123 8.42 -0.16 -11.22
CA GLY A 123 7.98 -0.10 -12.62
C GLY A 123 9.14 0.10 -13.58
N ILE A 124 9.99 1.10 -13.33
CA ILE A 124 11.18 1.35 -14.14
C ILE A 124 12.12 0.14 -14.13
N GLY A 125 12.37 -0.43 -12.95
CA GLY A 125 13.27 -1.58 -12.80
C GLY A 125 12.78 -2.82 -13.55
N VAL A 126 11.50 -3.17 -13.39
CA VAL A 126 10.89 -4.32 -14.09
C VAL A 126 10.90 -4.11 -15.60
N VAL A 127 10.55 -2.92 -16.09
CA VAL A 127 10.59 -2.61 -17.54
C VAL A 127 12.00 -2.69 -18.09
N ALA A 128 12.98 -2.05 -17.44
CA ALA A 128 14.37 -2.05 -17.90
C ALA A 128 14.94 -3.48 -17.97
N HIS A 129 14.67 -4.30 -16.95
CA HIS A 129 15.15 -5.68 -16.89
C HIS A 129 14.44 -6.60 -17.89
N ALA A 130 13.16 -6.37 -18.14
CA ALA A 130 12.41 -7.09 -19.17
C ALA A 130 12.99 -6.79 -20.57
N LEU A 131 13.21 -5.52 -20.89
CA LEU A 131 13.80 -5.10 -22.17
C LEU A 131 15.20 -5.70 -22.37
N ALA A 132 16.05 -5.65 -21.34
CA ALA A 132 17.41 -6.20 -21.41
C ALA A 132 17.48 -7.73 -21.55
N ARG A 133 16.38 -8.45 -21.32
CA ARG A 133 16.30 -9.92 -21.50
C ARG A 133 15.60 -10.32 -22.80
N MET A 134 14.91 -9.40 -23.46
CA MET A 134 14.18 -9.65 -24.70
C MET A 134 15.05 -9.50 -25.95
N PHE A 135 16.14 -8.74 -25.87
CA PHE A 135 17.07 -8.42 -26.95
C PHE A 135 18.50 -8.74 -26.51
#